data_AF-A0A4V3IHH2-F1
#
_entry.id   AF-A0A4V3IHH2-F1
#
_cell.length_a   1.000
_cell.length_b   1.000
_cell.length_c   1.000
_cell.angle_alpha   90.00
_cell.angle_beta   90.00
_cell.angle_gamma   90.00
#
_symmetry.space_group_name_H-M   'P 1'
#
loop_
_entity.id
_entity.type
_entity.pdbx_description
1 polymer ?
#
loop_
_entity_poly.entity_id
_entity_poly.type
_entity_poly.pdbx_seq_one_letter_code
_entity_poly.pdbx_strand_id
1 'polypeptide(L)'
;MYAIVGGFPAILVILGMAALVTGVYALSGRRPWASVSARKTTAIAVAASLVLFISGGVAAAAPGAGEIAVAEQPTVSATPSATATPTPTPTPTTTQGPEFSEEAPVDPATVSAPTEVVSVVAADTSSTDTTALALLATIPVKGKAAKTGYERTGMFGSAWIDVDRNGCDTRNDILARDLSPITKSGTCRVMTGYLVSPYTAAPIAFVRGQDTSAFVQIDHVVALSNAWQTGAQQLTQAQRVSLANDPINLLAVDGRSNAQKSDGDTATWLPSNKAIRCGYVARQVSVKATYGLWVTQAEHDAMTRVLGSCTGEMALTSSFTPAPAPVVVAPPAPAPAPVVVAPEPVQAPAPAPAPAPAPAPATDFYYENCDAVRAAGAAPISAGSPGFQPKFDRDKDGIGCDT
;
A
#
# COMPACT_ATOMS: atom_id res chain seq x y z
N MET A 1 35.91 10.04 9.32
CA MET A 1 37.28 9.57 9.58
C MET A 1 37.17 8.32 10.44
N TYR A 2 37.46 7.15 9.87
CA TYR A 2 37.50 5.88 10.60
C TYR A 2 38.70 5.92 11.55
N ALA A 3 38.44 5.84 12.87
CA ALA A 3 39.49 5.63 13.85
C ALA A 3 40.02 4.19 13.66
N ILE A 4 41.22 4.10 13.10
CA ILE A 4 42.00 2.87 13.03
C ILE A 4 42.30 2.49 14.49
N VAL A 5 41.70 1.40 14.97
CA VAL A 5 42.07 0.77 16.26
C VAL A 5 43.42 0.09 16.04
N GLY A 6 44.47 0.91 16.00
CA GLY A 6 45.87 0.49 15.97
C GLY A 6 46.32 0.23 17.40
N GLY A 7 46.15 -1.00 17.87
CA GLY A 7 46.64 -1.43 19.17
C GLY A 7 47.10 -2.88 19.12
N PHE A 8 48.05 -3.21 20.00
CA PHE A 8 48.52 -4.57 20.30
C PHE A 8 47.41 -5.66 20.28
N PRO A 9 46.18 -5.43 20.80
CA PRO A 9 45.10 -6.41 20.71
C PRO A 9 44.63 -6.71 19.27
N ALA A 10 44.60 -5.72 18.36
CA ALA A 10 44.21 -5.96 16.97
C ALA A 10 45.25 -6.81 16.21
N ILE A 11 46.54 -6.66 16.53
CA ILE A 11 47.62 -7.47 15.99
C ILE A 11 47.48 -8.94 16.44
N LEU A 12 47.11 -9.17 17.71
CA LEU A 12 46.91 -10.52 18.23
C LEU A 12 45.71 -11.24 17.58
N VAL A 13 44.63 -10.51 17.28
CA VAL A 13 43.47 -11.07 16.56
C VAL A 13 43.83 -11.46 15.12
N ILE A 14 44.59 -10.61 14.42
CA ILE A 14 45.04 -10.89 13.04
C ILE A 14 45.99 -12.10 13.00
N LEU A 15 46.96 -12.16 13.93
CA LEU A 15 47.88 -13.30 14.02
C LEU A 15 47.14 -14.60 14.38
N GLY A 16 46.14 -14.54 15.27
CA GLY A 16 45.29 -15.68 15.61
C GLY A 16 44.48 -16.20 14.42
N MET A 17 43.88 -15.31 13.62
CA MET A 17 43.16 -15.71 12.41
C MET A 17 44.09 -16.30 11.35
N ALA A 18 45.28 -15.74 11.15
CA ALA A 18 46.26 -16.29 10.20
C ALA A 18 46.73 -17.71 10.59
N ALA A 19 46.96 -17.95 11.90
CA ALA A 19 47.32 -19.27 12.41
C ALA A 19 46.17 -20.28 12.24
N LEU A 20 44.93 -19.87 12.51
CA LEU A 20 43.74 -20.72 12.34
C LEU A 20 43.56 -21.15 10.88
N VAL A 21 43.62 -20.20 9.93
CA VAL A 21 43.49 -20.49 8.49
C VAL A 21 44.60 -21.43 8.03
N THR A 22 45.83 -21.23 8.49
CA THR A 22 46.97 -22.09 8.16
C THR A 22 46.78 -23.51 8.73
N GLY A 23 46.25 -23.64 9.94
CA GLY A 23 45.94 -24.94 10.57
C GLY A 23 44.84 -25.70 9.84
N VAL A 24 43.75 -25.03 9.46
CA VAL A 24 42.66 -25.63 8.68
C VAL A 24 43.14 -26.04 7.29
N TYR A 25 43.98 -25.21 6.65
CA TYR A 25 44.57 -25.54 5.36
C TYR A 25 45.46 -26.79 5.43
N ALA A 26 46.29 -26.92 6.47
CA ALA A 26 47.14 -28.10 6.68
C ALA A 26 46.33 -29.38 6.96
N LEU A 27 45.16 -29.27 7.58
CA LEU A 27 44.24 -30.40 7.83
C LEU A 27 43.50 -30.86 6.56
N SER A 28 43.39 -30.01 5.53
CA SER A 28 42.72 -30.34 4.26
C SER A 28 43.51 -31.26 3.32
N GLY A 29 44.65 -31.81 3.76
CA GLY A 29 45.45 -32.77 3.00
C GLY A 29 46.33 -32.17 1.89
N ARG A 30 46.32 -30.84 1.72
CA ARG A 30 47.23 -30.13 0.80
C ARG A 30 48.56 -29.84 1.50
N ARG A 31 49.68 -30.12 0.84
CA ARG A 31 51.03 -29.91 1.42
C ARG A 31 51.22 -28.42 1.74
N PRO A 32 51.42 -28.03 3.01
CA PRO A 32 51.68 -26.64 3.34
C PRO A 32 53.07 -26.21 2.84
N TRP A 33 53.20 -24.93 2.52
CA TRP A 33 54.45 -24.29 2.10
C TRP A 33 55.50 -24.18 3.23
N ALA A 34 55.09 -24.41 4.49
CA ALA A 34 55.97 -24.46 5.65
C ALA A 34 56.18 -25.91 6.11
N SER A 35 57.44 -26.36 6.13
CA SER A 35 57.89 -27.69 6.55
C SER A 35 57.79 -27.89 8.07
N VAL A 36 56.57 -27.88 8.61
CA VAL A 36 56.36 -28.17 10.03
C VAL A 36 56.12 -29.66 10.21
N SER A 37 57.15 -30.37 10.68
CA SER A 37 57.07 -31.81 10.91
C SER A 37 56.25 -32.13 12.17
N ALA A 38 55.44 -33.18 12.05
CA ALA A 38 54.60 -33.84 13.06
C ALA A 38 53.26 -33.19 13.40
N ARG A 39 52.17 -33.92 13.08
CA ARG A 39 50.76 -33.62 13.41
C ARG A 39 50.48 -33.27 14.89
N LYS A 40 51.41 -33.59 15.81
CA LYS A 40 51.29 -33.30 17.24
C LYS A 40 51.59 -31.83 17.59
N THR A 41 52.46 -31.14 16.83
CA THR A 41 52.77 -29.73 17.06
C THR A 41 51.66 -28.81 16.55
N THR A 42 50.92 -29.22 15.52
CA THR A 42 49.78 -28.47 14.96
C THR A 42 48.60 -28.40 15.94
N ALA A 43 48.31 -29.48 16.67
CA ALA A 43 47.22 -29.51 17.65
C ALA A 43 47.49 -28.59 18.86
N ILE A 44 48.75 -28.53 19.32
CA ILE A 44 49.17 -27.65 20.41
C ILE A 44 49.13 -26.18 19.97
N ALA A 45 49.54 -25.89 18.73
CA ALA A 45 49.46 -24.54 18.17
C ALA A 45 48.02 -24.03 18.05
N VAL A 46 47.07 -24.86 17.59
CA VAL A 46 45.65 -24.49 17.50
C VAL A 46 45.03 -24.24 18.89
N ALA A 47 45.34 -25.08 19.89
CA ALA A 47 44.86 -24.88 21.25
C ALA A 47 45.40 -23.59 21.89
N ALA A 48 46.69 -23.28 21.70
CA ALA A 48 47.29 -22.03 22.18
C ALA A 48 46.70 -20.79 21.49
N SER A 49 46.30 -20.92 20.22
CA SER A 49 45.71 -19.84 19.43
C SER A 49 44.29 -19.48 19.92
N LEU A 50 43.53 -20.48 20.35
CA LEU A 50 42.17 -20.30 20.88
C LEU A 50 42.18 -19.58 22.23
N VAL A 51 43.16 -19.87 23.10
CA VAL A 51 43.34 -19.18 24.39
C VAL A 51 43.69 -17.70 24.19
N LEU A 52 44.58 -17.39 23.24
CA LEU A 52 44.93 -16.01 22.88
C LEU A 52 43.72 -15.24 22.32
N PHE A 53 42.90 -15.87 21.48
CA PHE A 53 41.70 -15.24 20.92
C PHE A 53 40.65 -14.90 22.00
N ILE A 54 40.44 -15.80 22.96
CA ILE A 54 39.49 -15.57 24.08
C ILE A 54 40.01 -14.46 25.00
N SER A 55 41.30 -14.46 25.33
CA SER A 55 41.91 -13.43 26.19
C SER A 55 41.92 -12.02 25.56
N GLY A 56 42.07 -11.92 24.23
CA GLY A 56 41.97 -10.64 23.51
C GLY A 56 40.55 -10.07 23.45
N GLY A 57 39.52 -10.93 23.40
CA GLY A 57 38.11 -10.53 23.37
C GLY A 57 37.61 -9.93 24.70
N VAL A 58 38.12 -10.39 25.83
CA VAL A 58 37.71 -9.91 27.17
C VAL A 58 38.28 -8.52 27.49
N ALA A 59 39.45 -8.17 26.95
CA ALA A 59 40.06 -6.85 27.16
C ALA A 59 39.39 -5.71 26.38
N ALA A 60 38.59 -6.02 25.35
CA ALA A 60 37.91 -5.02 24.51
C ALA A 60 36.53 -4.60 25.04
N ALA A 61 36.03 -5.20 26.13
CA ALA A 61 34.66 -5.06 26.63
C ALA A 61 34.55 -4.45 28.05
N ALA A 62 35.52 -3.63 28.47
CA ALA A 62 35.41 -2.86 29.71
C ALA A 62 34.96 -1.41 29.42
N PRO A 63 33.79 -0.94 29.88
CA PRO A 63 33.46 0.48 29.84
C PRO A 63 34.21 1.21 30.96
N GLY A 64 34.86 2.32 30.62
CA GLY A 64 35.53 3.20 31.58
C GLY A 64 34.52 3.90 32.48
N ALA A 65 34.68 3.73 33.79
CA ALA A 65 33.94 4.46 34.82
C ALA A 65 34.45 5.90 34.90
N GLY A 66 33.57 6.85 34.59
CA GLY A 66 33.70 8.26 34.94
C GLY A 66 32.89 8.54 36.21
N GLU A 67 33.58 9.06 37.21
CA GLU A 67 33.14 9.40 38.57
C GLU A 67 32.26 10.66 38.58
N ILE A 68 30.98 10.57 39.00
CA ILE A 68 30.21 11.70 39.55
C ILE A 68 29.31 11.22 40.71
N ALA A 69 29.30 12.04 41.75
CA ALA A 69 28.85 11.78 43.11
C ALA A 69 27.32 11.65 43.33
N VAL A 70 27.05 10.85 44.36
CA VAL A 70 25.89 10.66 45.25
C VAL A 70 24.82 11.78 45.30
N ALA A 71 23.55 11.35 45.20
CA ALA A 71 22.42 11.88 45.97
C ALA A 71 21.43 10.74 46.30
N GLU A 72 20.62 10.94 47.33
CA GLU A 72 20.20 9.95 48.33
C GLU A 72 18.75 9.42 48.16
N GLN A 73 18.55 8.12 48.38
CA GLN A 73 17.34 7.38 48.85
C GLN A 73 16.02 7.32 48.02
N PRO A 74 15.07 6.38 48.31
CA PRO A 74 15.14 5.21 49.20
C PRO A 74 14.79 3.86 48.54
N THR A 75 15.19 2.80 49.25
CA THR A 75 14.98 1.38 49.03
C THR A 75 13.56 0.92 49.40
N VAL A 76 12.97 0.06 48.57
CA VAL A 76 11.87 -0.84 48.97
C VAL A 76 12.36 -2.29 48.87
N SER A 77 12.24 -2.99 49.99
CA SER A 77 12.50 -4.42 50.14
C SER A 77 11.48 -5.26 49.38
N ALA A 78 11.94 -6.33 48.74
CA ALA A 78 11.09 -7.48 48.42
C ALA A 78 11.88 -8.78 48.65
N THR A 79 11.36 -9.58 49.58
CA THR A 79 11.73 -10.95 49.93
C THR A 79 11.65 -11.91 48.72
N PRO A 80 12.51 -12.94 48.61
CA PRO A 80 12.45 -13.88 47.49
C PRO A 80 11.34 -14.91 47.69
N SER A 81 10.57 -15.19 46.62
CA SER A 81 9.60 -16.28 46.60
C SER A 81 10.01 -17.34 45.57
N ALA A 82 9.54 -18.56 45.83
CA ALA A 82 10.15 -19.83 45.47
C ALA A 82 10.21 -20.18 43.98
N THR A 83 11.20 -21.04 43.69
CA THR A 83 11.38 -21.90 42.53
C THR A 83 10.09 -22.55 42.02
N ALA A 84 9.84 -22.43 40.72
CA ALA A 84 8.92 -23.30 39.98
C ALA A 84 9.69 -24.03 38.86
N THR A 85 9.52 -25.35 38.84
CA THR A 85 9.98 -26.32 37.82
C THR A 85 9.38 -26.00 36.43
N PRO A 86 10.12 -26.20 35.31
CA PRO A 86 9.62 -25.85 33.99
C PRO A 86 8.59 -26.86 33.45
N THR A 87 7.44 -26.34 33.01
CA THR A 87 6.45 -27.04 32.17
C THR A 87 6.94 -27.08 30.71
N PRO A 88 6.75 -28.18 29.96
CA PRO A 88 7.21 -28.26 28.58
C PRO A 88 6.50 -27.24 27.67
N THR A 89 7.29 -26.46 26.95
CA THR A 89 6.88 -25.52 25.91
C THR A 89 6.11 -26.24 24.80
N PRO A 90 4.93 -25.77 24.36
CA PRO A 90 4.29 -26.32 23.18
C PRO A 90 5.13 -25.99 21.94
N THR A 91 5.38 -27.02 21.13
CA THR A 91 5.97 -26.94 19.79
C THR A 91 5.30 -25.83 18.97
N PRO A 92 6.05 -24.95 18.27
CA PRO A 92 5.43 -23.98 17.39
C PRO A 92 4.72 -24.72 16.25
N THR A 93 3.39 -24.63 16.22
CA THR A 93 2.61 -24.94 15.04
C THR A 93 3.01 -23.95 13.95
N THR A 94 3.57 -24.48 12.86
CA THR A 94 3.81 -23.72 11.62
C THR A 94 2.46 -23.23 11.10
N THR A 95 2.08 -22.00 11.45
CA THR A 95 1.05 -21.28 10.71
C THR A 95 1.64 -21.00 9.34
N GLN A 96 1.18 -21.77 8.34
CA GLN A 96 1.45 -21.46 6.95
C GLN A 96 0.98 -20.02 6.70
N GLY A 97 1.93 -19.13 6.40
CA GLY A 97 1.61 -17.85 5.78
C GLY A 97 0.91 -18.11 4.43
N PRO A 98 0.18 -17.12 3.89
CA PRO A 98 -0.55 -17.31 2.64
C PRO A 98 0.38 -17.87 1.57
N GLU A 99 0.05 -19.07 1.09
CA GLU A 99 0.66 -19.72 -0.06
C GLU A 99 0.61 -18.74 -1.24
N PHE A 100 1.77 -18.42 -1.78
CA PHE A 100 1.87 -17.62 -3.00
C PHE A 100 1.48 -18.54 -4.16
N SER A 101 0.19 -18.57 -4.50
CA SER A 101 -0.24 -19.16 -5.77
C SER A 101 0.40 -18.38 -6.91
N GLU A 102 1.24 -19.06 -7.68
CA GLU A 102 1.77 -18.56 -8.95
C GLU A 102 0.60 -18.46 -9.94
N GLU A 103 -0.08 -17.33 -9.95
CA GLU A 103 -1.14 -17.06 -10.91
C GLU A 103 -0.49 -16.71 -12.26
N ALA A 104 -0.68 -17.60 -13.23
CA ALA A 104 -0.31 -17.38 -14.61
C ALA A 104 -0.95 -16.07 -15.15
N PRO A 105 -0.30 -15.36 -16.08
CA PRO A 105 -0.87 -14.13 -16.63
C PRO A 105 -2.21 -14.43 -17.30
N VAL A 106 -3.27 -13.82 -16.78
CA VAL A 106 -4.59 -13.79 -17.41
C VAL A 106 -4.52 -12.88 -18.63
N ASP A 107 -4.86 -13.45 -19.78
CA ASP A 107 -5.02 -12.79 -21.08
C ASP A 107 -6.01 -11.61 -20.95
N PRO A 108 -5.68 -10.38 -21.40
CA PRO A 108 -6.53 -9.18 -21.21
C PRO A 108 -7.89 -9.21 -21.94
N ALA A 109 -8.29 -10.32 -22.54
CA ALA A 109 -9.54 -10.44 -23.30
C ALA A 109 -10.83 -10.54 -22.43
N THR A 110 -10.76 -10.50 -21.10
CA THR A 110 -11.97 -10.49 -20.24
C THR A 110 -12.03 -9.29 -19.31
N VAL A 111 -12.00 -8.09 -19.88
CA VAL A 111 -12.55 -6.90 -19.21
C VAL A 111 -13.97 -6.69 -19.76
N SER A 112 -14.98 -7.00 -18.96
CA SER A 112 -16.35 -6.56 -19.24
C SER A 112 -16.34 -5.04 -19.43
N ALA A 113 -16.80 -4.60 -20.60
CA ALA A 113 -16.89 -3.19 -20.95
C ALA A 113 -17.77 -2.44 -19.94
N PRO A 114 -17.30 -1.33 -19.34
CA PRO A 114 -18.19 -0.40 -18.67
C PRO A 114 -18.67 0.65 -19.66
N THR A 115 -19.98 0.70 -19.86
CA THR A 115 -20.70 1.91 -20.25
C THR A 115 -20.54 2.92 -19.11
N GLU A 116 -19.47 3.71 -19.10
CA GLU A 116 -19.34 4.81 -18.15
C GLU A 116 -18.56 5.96 -18.79
N VAL A 117 -19.25 7.06 -19.06
CA VAL A 117 -18.64 8.33 -19.45
C VAL A 117 -18.28 9.11 -18.19
N VAL A 118 -17.03 9.00 -17.77
CA VAL A 118 -16.41 10.00 -16.89
C VAL A 118 -15.13 10.50 -17.57
N SER A 119 -15.18 11.72 -18.06
CA SER A 119 -14.08 12.40 -18.73
C SER A 119 -13.24 13.16 -17.69
N VAL A 120 -12.35 12.46 -16.99
CA VAL A 120 -11.16 13.14 -16.48
C VAL A 120 -10.22 13.29 -17.67
N VAL A 121 -10.04 14.53 -18.12
CA VAL A 121 -8.97 14.90 -19.05
C VAL A 121 -7.68 14.47 -18.36
N ALA A 122 -7.07 13.37 -18.82
CA ALA A 122 -5.66 13.15 -18.55
C ALA A 122 -4.97 14.43 -19.03
N ALA A 123 -4.28 15.13 -18.11
CA ALA A 123 -3.75 16.45 -18.40
C ALA A 123 -2.93 16.36 -19.70
N ASP A 124 -3.13 17.34 -20.58
CA ASP A 124 -2.40 17.44 -21.84
C ASP A 124 -0.91 17.19 -21.56
N THR A 125 -0.30 16.25 -22.28
CA THR A 125 1.08 15.80 -22.04
C THR A 125 2.08 16.96 -22.23
N SER A 126 1.65 18.04 -22.90
CA SER A 126 2.31 19.35 -22.94
C SER A 126 2.62 19.96 -21.56
N SER A 127 1.92 19.53 -20.50
CA SER A 127 2.11 20.01 -19.12
C SER A 127 3.42 19.55 -18.47
N THR A 128 4.14 18.59 -19.05
CA THR A 128 5.35 18.00 -18.44
C THR A 128 6.67 18.52 -19.02
N ASP A 129 6.65 19.40 -20.03
CA ASP A 129 7.85 20.08 -20.55
C ASP A 129 8.23 21.30 -19.69
N THR A 130 8.35 21.08 -18.39
CA THR A 130 8.66 22.12 -17.40
C THR A 130 9.34 21.52 -16.18
N THR A 131 9.79 22.37 -15.27
CA THR A 131 10.35 21.91 -13.99
C THR A 131 9.26 21.27 -13.13
N ALA A 132 9.61 20.26 -12.34
CA ALA A 132 8.67 19.63 -11.42
C ALA A 132 8.09 20.63 -10.41
N LEU A 133 8.87 21.65 -10.00
CA LEU A 133 8.38 22.69 -9.09
C LEU A 133 7.30 23.57 -9.75
N ALA A 134 7.49 23.93 -11.02
CA ALA A 134 6.47 24.68 -11.77
C ALA A 134 5.22 23.83 -12.03
N LEU A 135 5.39 22.53 -12.32
CA LEU A 135 4.27 21.62 -12.48
C LEU A 135 3.49 21.42 -11.18
N LEU A 136 4.18 21.29 -10.04
CA LEU A 136 3.54 21.17 -8.73
C LEU A 136 2.58 22.33 -8.45
N ALA A 137 2.95 23.55 -8.86
CA ALA A 137 2.12 24.74 -8.67
C ALA A 137 0.78 24.71 -9.44
N THR A 138 0.62 23.83 -10.43
CA THR A 138 -0.64 23.65 -11.17
C THR A 138 -1.53 22.57 -10.57
N ILE A 139 -0.98 21.71 -9.70
CA ILE A 139 -1.73 20.60 -9.10
C ILE A 139 -2.68 21.16 -8.03
N PRO A 140 -3.98 20.80 -8.07
CA PRO A 140 -4.93 21.23 -7.05
C PRO A 140 -4.49 20.80 -5.65
N VAL A 141 -4.72 21.67 -4.66
CA VAL A 141 -4.49 21.34 -3.24
C VAL A 141 -5.84 21.14 -2.55
N LYS A 142 -6.08 19.93 -2.02
CA LYS A 142 -7.34 19.55 -1.33
C LYS A 142 -7.06 18.57 -0.18
N GLY A 143 -8.01 18.41 0.73
CA GLY A 143 -7.95 17.35 1.75
C GLY A 143 -8.00 15.93 1.14
N LYS A 144 -7.62 14.91 1.93
CA LYS A 144 -7.85 13.51 1.54
C LYS A 144 -9.34 13.21 1.54
N ALA A 145 -9.83 12.58 0.48
CA ALA A 145 -11.15 11.96 0.44
C ALA A 145 -11.17 10.71 1.34
N ALA A 146 -12.37 10.21 1.65
CA ALA A 146 -12.53 8.97 2.39
C ALA A 146 -11.89 7.79 1.64
N LYS A 147 -11.29 6.86 2.38
CA LYS A 147 -10.74 5.60 1.85
C LYS A 147 -11.82 4.54 1.58
N THR A 148 -13.08 4.83 1.90
CA THR A 148 -14.23 3.93 1.70
C THR A 148 -14.26 3.38 0.28
N GLY A 149 -14.54 2.08 0.16
CA GLY A 149 -14.62 1.38 -1.14
C GLY A 149 -13.28 1.09 -1.81
N TYR A 150 -12.14 1.40 -1.17
CA TYR A 150 -10.83 1.05 -1.71
C TYR A 150 -10.58 -0.46 -1.63
N GLU A 151 -10.62 -1.11 -2.79
CA GLU A 151 -10.12 -2.47 -2.99
C GLU A 151 -9.07 -2.47 -4.10
N ARG A 152 -7.83 -2.85 -3.78
CA ARG A 152 -6.68 -2.67 -4.68
C ARG A 152 -6.93 -3.32 -6.04
N THR A 153 -7.19 -4.63 -6.05
CA THR A 153 -7.40 -5.38 -7.30
C THR A 153 -8.71 -5.02 -7.97
N GLY A 154 -9.79 -4.83 -7.20
CA GLY A 154 -11.10 -4.46 -7.75
C GLY A 154 -11.10 -3.09 -8.43
N MET A 155 -10.36 -2.12 -7.89
CA MET A 155 -10.36 -0.74 -8.40
C MET A 155 -9.23 -0.48 -9.40
N PHE A 156 -8.08 -1.15 -9.30
CA PHE A 156 -6.92 -0.89 -10.17
C PHE A 156 -6.60 -2.04 -11.13
N GLY A 157 -7.43 -3.09 -11.12
CA GLY A 157 -7.23 -4.29 -11.93
C GLY A 157 -6.20 -5.26 -11.32
N SER A 158 -6.08 -6.42 -11.95
CA SER A 158 -5.02 -7.39 -11.63
C SER A 158 -3.65 -6.74 -11.80
N ALA A 159 -2.75 -7.04 -10.87
CA ALA A 159 -1.40 -6.51 -10.94
C ALA A 159 -0.65 -7.10 -12.14
N TRP A 160 0.24 -6.31 -12.73
CA TRP A 160 1.22 -6.75 -13.74
C TRP A 160 0.56 -7.23 -15.04
N ILE A 161 -0.30 -6.40 -15.61
CA ILE A 161 -0.77 -6.62 -16.98
C ILE A 161 0.27 -6.12 -17.99
N ASP A 162 0.21 -6.60 -19.23
CA ASP A 162 1.00 -6.10 -20.35
C ASP A 162 0.30 -4.86 -20.96
N VAL A 163 0.67 -3.66 -20.49
CA VAL A 163 0.02 -2.40 -20.90
C VAL A 163 0.56 -1.81 -22.20
N ASP A 164 1.84 -2.03 -22.54
CA ASP A 164 2.42 -1.58 -23.82
C ASP A 164 2.26 -2.61 -24.94
N ARG A 165 1.74 -3.80 -24.63
CA ARG A 165 1.53 -4.92 -25.55
C ARG A 165 2.84 -5.39 -26.17
N ASN A 166 3.93 -5.32 -25.41
CA ASN A 166 5.25 -5.78 -25.84
C ASN A 166 5.44 -7.30 -25.63
N GLY A 167 4.48 -7.98 -24.99
CA GLY A 167 4.50 -9.41 -24.66
C GLY A 167 5.04 -9.73 -23.26
N CYS A 168 5.41 -8.73 -22.47
CA CYS A 168 5.92 -8.85 -21.11
C CYS A 168 4.92 -8.26 -20.10
N ASP A 169 4.80 -8.88 -18.93
CA ASP A 169 4.07 -8.22 -17.84
C ASP A 169 4.86 -7.03 -17.31
N THR A 170 4.12 -6.02 -16.83
CA THR A 170 4.71 -4.79 -16.28
C THR A 170 5.77 -5.06 -15.21
N ARG A 171 5.64 -6.12 -14.40
CA ARG A 171 6.65 -6.42 -13.36
C ARG A 171 7.99 -6.76 -14.01
N ASN A 172 7.99 -7.59 -15.04
CA ASN A 172 9.20 -7.98 -15.74
C ASN A 172 9.81 -6.81 -16.52
N ASP A 173 9.00 -5.90 -17.05
CA ASP A 173 9.51 -4.67 -17.67
C ASP A 173 10.24 -3.79 -16.66
N ILE A 174 9.65 -3.55 -15.48
CA ILE A 174 10.29 -2.75 -14.43
C ILE A 174 11.54 -3.45 -13.89
N LEU A 175 11.50 -4.77 -13.68
CA LEU A 175 12.69 -5.52 -13.27
C LEU A 175 13.80 -5.45 -14.33
N ALA A 176 13.46 -5.57 -15.62
CA ALA A 176 14.45 -5.50 -16.69
C ALA A 176 15.03 -4.09 -16.86
N ARG A 177 14.25 -3.04 -16.57
CA ARG A 177 14.68 -1.65 -16.58
C ARG A 177 15.63 -1.32 -15.42
N ASP A 178 15.29 -1.77 -14.22
CA ASP A 178 15.91 -1.26 -12.98
C ASP A 178 17.03 -2.16 -12.42
N LEU A 179 17.08 -3.44 -12.80
CA LEU A 179 18.15 -4.35 -12.36
C LEU A 179 19.25 -4.41 -13.41
N SER A 180 20.51 -4.52 -12.96
CA SER A 180 21.65 -4.71 -13.86
C SER A 180 22.87 -5.31 -13.13
N PRO A 181 23.52 -6.37 -13.67
CA PRO A 181 23.09 -7.14 -14.85
C PRO A 181 21.85 -8.00 -14.53
N ILE A 182 21.19 -8.53 -15.57
CA ILE A 182 20.05 -9.45 -15.43
C ILE A 182 20.27 -10.74 -16.21
N THR A 183 19.60 -11.82 -15.79
CA THR A 183 19.36 -13.00 -16.61
C THR A 183 17.87 -13.20 -16.81
N LYS A 184 17.49 -13.70 -17.99
CA LYS A 184 16.09 -13.95 -18.35
C LYS A 184 15.86 -15.40 -18.72
N SER A 185 14.66 -15.88 -18.46
CA SER A 185 14.11 -17.11 -19.05
C SER A 185 13.12 -16.71 -20.14
N GLY A 186 13.40 -17.09 -21.39
CA GLY A 186 12.67 -16.56 -22.54
C GLY A 186 12.86 -15.05 -22.70
N THR A 187 11.89 -14.37 -23.32
CA THR A 187 12.02 -12.97 -23.73
C THR A 187 11.87 -11.97 -22.57
N CYS A 188 10.98 -12.29 -21.62
CA CYS A 188 10.52 -11.34 -20.61
C CYS A 188 10.94 -11.68 -19.19
N ARG A 189 10.86 -12.97 -18.81
CA ARG A 189 10.88 -13.37 -17.40
C ARG A 189 12.28 -13.18 -16.80
N VAL A 190 12.46 -12.12 -16.00
CA VAL A 190 13.70 -11.85 -15.27
C VAL A 190 13.86 -12.88 -14.17
N MET A 191 14.94 -13.66 -14.23
CA MET A 191 15.26 -14.74 -13.29
C MET A 191 16.23 -14.30 -12.22
N THR A 192 17.25 -13.53 -12.60
CA THR A 192 18.18 -12.93 -11.64
C THR A 192 18.48 -11.50 -12.04
N GLY A 193 18.92 -10.71 -11.07
CA GLY A 193 19.56 -9.44 -11.35
C GLY A 193 20.12 -8.79 -10.10
N TYR A 194 20.65 -7.58 -10.27
CA TYR A 194 21.22 -6.82 -9.18
C TYR A 194 20.62 -5.42 -9.14
N LEU A 195 20.01 -5.08 -8.01
CA LEU A 195 19.40 -3.77 -7.77
C LEU A 195 20.31 -2.98 -6.84
N VAL A 196 20.69 -1.78 -7.23
CA VAL A 196 21.14 -0.76 -6.27
C VAL A 196 19.88 -0.02 -5.83
N SER A 197 19.38 -0.29 -4.61
CA SER A 197 18.08 0.20 -4.19
C SER A 197 18.03 1.73 -4.30
N PRO A 198 17.08 2.29 -5.06
CA PRO A 198 16.91 3.73 -5.12
C PRO A 198 16.67 4.34 -3.73
N TYR A 199 16.02 3.61 -2.83
CA TYR A 199 15.56 4.14 -1.54
C TYR A 199 16.61 4.13 -0.42
N THR A 200 17.60 3.25 -0.53
CA THR A 200 18.64 3.07 0.50
C THR A 200 20.06 3.15 -0.04
N ALA A 201 20.23 3.20 -1.37
CA ALA A 201 21.51 3.03 -2.08
C ALA A 201 22.21 1.68 -1.80
N ALA A 202 21.54 0.76 -1.10
CA ALA A 202 22.09 -0.53 -0.75
C ALA A 202 21.95 -1.51 -1.92
N PRO A 203 22.97 -2.32 -2.21
CA PRO A 203 22.86 -3.37 -3.20
C PRO A 203 22.00 -4.54 -2.74
N ILE A 204 21.24 -5.12 -3.65
CA ILE A 204 20.37 -6.28 -3.42
C ILE A 204 20.49 -7.22 -4.61
N ALA A 205 20.90 -8.45 -4.34
CA ALA A 205 20.81 -9.52 -5.32
C ALA A 205 19.35 -10.00 -5.40
N PHE A 206 18.82 -10.04 -6.63
CA PHE A 206 17.53 -10.61 -6.94
C PHE A 206 17.72 -11.98 -7.59
N VAL A 207 17.08 -12.98 -7.01
CA VAL A 207 16.89 -14.31 -7.58
C VAL A 207 15.41 -14.64 -7.44
N ARG A 208 14.75 -14.85 -8.57
CA ARG A 208 13.35 -15.26 -8.60
C ARG A 208 13.18 -16.57 -7.85
N GLY A 209 12.23 -16.61 -6.93
CA GLY A 209 12.10 -17.69 -5.95
C GLY A 209 11.90 -17.16 -4.53
N GLN A 210 11.84 -18.07 -3.57
CA GLN A 210 11.45 -17.78 -2.18
C GLN A 210 12.50 -16.97 -1.40
N ASP A 211 13.77 -17.05 -1.79
CA ASP A 211 14.86 -16.51 -0.97
C ASP A 211 14.96 -14.98 -1.01
N THR A 212 14.99 -14.40 -2.21
CA THR A 212 15.32 -12.97 -2.39
C THR A 212 14.29 -12.18 -3.18
N SER A 213 13.26 -12.82 -3.77
CA SER A 213 12.22 -12.07 -4.49
C SER A 213 11.49 -11.07 -3.60
N ALA A 214 11.27 -11.40 -2.34
CA ALA A 214 10.61 -10.50 -1.39
C ALA A 214 11.45 -9.26 -1.05
N PHE A 215 12.78 -9.33 -1.24
CA PHE A 215 13.68 -8.20 -1.00
C PHE A 215 13.62 -7.15 -2.11
N VAL A 216 13.18 -7.51 -3.32
CA VAL A 216 12.94 -6.58 -4.42
C VAL A 216 11.45 -6.51 -4.74
N GLN A 217 10.85 -5.39 -4.40
CA GLN A 217 9.45 -5.11 -4.69
C GLN A 217 9.34 -4.06 -5.79
N ILE A 218 8.21 -4.05 -6.48
CA ILE A 218 7.88 -2.96 -7.39
C ILE A 218 6.94 -2.03 -6.62
N ASP A 219 7.41 -0.82 -6.31
CA ASP A 219 6.64 0.20 -5.61
C ASP A 219 5.84 1.04 -6.59
N HIS A 220 4.64 1.42 -6.16
CA HIS A 220 3.87 2.51 -6.72
C HIS A 220 4.32 3.82 -6.05
N VAL A 221 5.13 4.61 -6.74
CA VAL A 221 5.75 5.85 -6.23
C VAL A 221 4.69 6.79 -5.65
N VAL A 222 3.55 6.93 -6.34
CA VAL A 222 2.28 7.34 -5.74
C VAL A 222 1.49 6.09 -5.39
N ALA A 223 1.40 5.77 -4.09
CA ALA A 223 0.72 4.57 -3.62
C ALA A 223 -0.75 4.54 -4.06
N LEU A 224 -1.27 3.39 -4.49
CA LEU A 224 -2.64 3.29 -5.02
C LEU A 224 -3.72 3.69 -3.98
N SER A 225 -3.50 3.40 -2.69
CA SER A 225 -4.36 3.86 -1.59
C SER A 225 -4.33 5.38 -1.41
N ASN A 226 -3.16 6.01 -1.60
CA ASN A 226 -3.04 7.47 -1.59
C ASN A 226 -3.75 8.06 -2.79
N ALA A 227 -3.49 7.54 -3.99
CA ALA A 227 -4.14 7.98 -5.23
C ALA A 227 -5.66 7.91 -5.13
N TRP A 228 -6.22 6.84 -4.55
CA TRP A 228 -7.67 6.72 -4.30
C TRP A 228 -8.22 7.88 -3.45
N GLN A 229 -7.52 8.24 -2.39
CA GLN A 229 -7.90 9.34 -1.50
C GLN A 229 -7.59 10.72 -2.09
N THR A 230 -6.80 10.80 -3.17
CA THR A 230 -6.41 12.05 -3.81
C THR A 230 -6.81 12.15 -5.29
N GLY A 231 -7.85 11.44 -5.71
CA GLY A 231 -8.53 11.69 -6.99
C GLY A 231 -8.78 10.50 -7.89
N ALA A 232 -8.16 9.35 -7.63
CA ALA A 232 -8.38 8.16 -8.45
C ALA A 232 -9.82 7.60 -8.38
N GLN A 233 -10.61 8.03 -7.39
CA GLN A 233 -12.06 7.79 -7.35
C GLN A 233 -12.81 8.35 -8.56
N GLN A 234 -12.30 9.42 -9.17
CA GLN A 234 -12.93 10.10 -10.30
C GLN A 234 -12.44 9.55 -11.65
N LEU A 235 -11.39 8.73 -11.64
CA LEU A 235 -10.86 8.10 -12.84
C LEU A 235 -11.79 6.98 -13.30
N THR A 236 -11.89 6.77 -14.61
CA THR A 236 -12.48 5.55 -15.17
C THR A 236 -11.67 4.31 -14.74
N GLN A 237 -12.28 3.13 -14.81
CA GLN A 237 -11.57 1.88 -14.53
C GLN A 237 -10.31 1.73 -15.40
N ALA A 238 -10.39 2.04 -16.70
CA ALA A 238 -9.25 1.98 -17.61
C ALA A 238 -8.11 2.92 -17.18
N GLN A 239 -8.42 4.15 -16.76
CA GLN A 239 -7.42 5.10 -16.27
C GLN A 239 -6.77 4.64 -14.95
N ARG A 240 -7.53 4.02 -14.03
CA ARG A 240 -6.95 3.43 -12.81
C ARG A 240 -5.99 2.29 -13.13
N VAL A 241 -6.36 1.44 -14.08
CA VAL A 241 -5.50 0.36 -14.57
C VAL A 241 -4.22 0.93 -15.20
N SER A 242 -4.31 1.98 -16.02
CA SER A 242 -3.14 2.68 -16.55
C SER A 242 -2.26 3.24 -15.43
N LEU A 243 -2.81 3.97 -14.46
CA LEU A 243 -2.08 4.52 -13.32
C LEU A 243 -1.33 3.44 -12.52
N ALA A 244 -1.92 2.25 -12.38
CA ALA A 244 -1.31 1.15 -11.66
C ALA A 244 -0.19 0.43 -12.43
N ASN A 245 -0.12 0.58 -13.76
CA ASN A 245 0.86 -0.11 -14.59
C ASN A 245 1.81 0.84 -15.33
N ASP A 246 1.66 2.15 -15.17
CA ASP A 246 2.54 3.13 -15.80
C ASP A 246 3.97 3.09 -15.22
N PRO A 247 5.02 2.86 -16.03
CA PRO A 247 6.40 2.88 -15.58
C PRO A 247 6.87 4.18 -14.93
N ILE A 248 6.21 5.33 -15.14
CA ILE A 248 6.52 6.54 -14.36
C ILE A 248 6.05 6.40 -12.91
N ASN A 249 5.00 5.63 -12.63
CA ASN A 249 4.53 5.35 -11.27
C ASN A 249 5.23 4.14 -10.63
N LEU A 250 6.09 3.41 -11.35
CA LEU A 250 6.68 2.16 -10.87
C LEU A 250 8.21 2.21 -10.76
N LEU A 251 8.75 1.68 -9.66
CA LEU A 251 10.19 1.49 -9.43
C LEU A 251 10.46 0.13 -8.78
N ALA A 252 11.53 -0.56 -9.17
CA ALA A 252 12.07 -1.67 -8.38
C ALA A 252 12.84 -1.11 -7.16
N VAL A 253 12.49 -1.56 -5.97
CA VAL A 253 12.97 -1.00 -4.69
C VAL A 253 13.22 -2.09 -3.66
N ASP A 254 13.93 -1.75 -2.58
CA ASP A 254 14.04 -2.65 -1.43
C ASP A 254 12.69 -2.81 -0.69
N GLY A 255 12.32 -4.06 -0.44
CA GLY A 255 11.00 -4.41 0.10
C GLY A 255 10.74 -3.84 1.49
N ARG A 256 11.77 -3.69 2.33
CA ARG A 256 11.63 -3.14 3.68
C ARG A 256 11.25 -1.66 3.65
N SER A 257 11.90 -0.87 2.79
CA SER A 257 11.56 0.55 2.62
C SER A 257 10.18 0.71 2.02
N ASN A 258 9.79 -0.14 1.06
CA ASN A 258 8.45 -0.12 0.50
C ASN A 258 7.36 -0.43 1.54
N ALA A 259 7.59 -1.44 2.38
CA ALA A 259 6.69 -1.77 3.49
C ALA A 259 6.59 -0.62 4.51
N GLN A 260 7.68 0.09 4.80
CA GLN A 260 7.67 1.28 5.66
C GLN A 260 6.92 2.45 5.02
N LYS A 261 7.07 2.66 3.71
CA LYS A 261 6.33 3.68 2.96
C LYS A 261 4.83 3.44 3.04
N SER A 262 4.38 2.19 2.84
CA SER A 262 2.95 1.84 2.80
C SER A 262 2.18 2.76 1.83
N ASP A 263 1.16 3.48 2.32
CA ASP A 263 0.40 4.49 1.58
C ASP A 263 0.78 5.93 1.90
N GLY A 264 1.99 6.13 2.44
CA GLY A 264 2.58 7.42 2.72
C GLY A 264 2.80 8.27 1.47
N ASP A 265 2.60 9.58 1.63
CA ASP A 265 2.92 10.61 0.64
C ASP A 265 4.24 11.29 1.02
N THR A 266 4.67 12.27 0.22
CA THR A 266 5.92 13.01 0.46
C THR A 266 5.98 13.70 1.84
N ALA A 267 4.83 14.01 2.47
CA ALA A 267 4.83 14.61 3.80
C ALA A 267 5.12 13.59 4.91
N THR A 268 4.73 12.33 4.71
CA THR A 268 4.85 11.28 5.74
C THR A 268 6.04 10.36 5.52
N TRP A 269 6.53 10.23 4.30
CA TRP A 269 7.64 9.34 3.98
C TRP A 269 8.50 9.86 2.81
N LEU A 270 9.82 9.77 2.96
CA LEU A 270 10.80 10.03 1.91
C LEU A 270 11.89 8.97 1.92
N PRO A 271 12.46 8.62 0.75
CA PRO A 271 13.63 7.74 0.67
C PRO A 271 14.76 8.17 1.61
N SER A 272 15.39 7.21 2.28
CA SER A 272 16.55 7.47 3.16
C SER A 272 17.77 7.95 2.36
N ASN A 273 17.92 7.44 1.14
CA ASN A 273 18.87 7.93 0.15
C ASN A 273 18.45 9.34 -0.31
N LYS A 274 19.18 10.36 0.15
CA LYS A 274 18.88 11.76 -0.18
C LYS A 274 19.08 12.08 -1.67
N ALA A 275 20.00 11.39 -2.34
CA ALA A 275 20.37 11.68 -3.72
C ALA A 275 19.19 11.49 -4.71
N ILE A 276 18.25 10.58 -4.40
CA ILE A 276 17.09 10.35 -5.28
C ILE A 276 15.91 11.29 -4.98
N ARG A 277 15.91 12.04 -3.88
CA ARG A 277 14.68 12.71 -3.39
C ARG A 277 14.09 13.69 -4.41
N CYS A 278 14.93 14.40 -5.17
CA CYS A 278 14.49 15.30 -6.23
C CYS A 278 13.74 14.54 -7.33
N GLY A 279 14.38 13.56 -7.96
CA GLY A 279 13.74 12.72 -8.99
C GLY A 279 12.54 11.92 -8.46
N TYR A 280 12.57 11.48 -7.20
CA TYR A 280 11.44 10.80 -6.55
C TYR A 280 10.21 11.70 -6.41
N VAL A 281 10.40 12.92 -5.92
CA VAL A 281 9.32 13.90 -5.78
C VAL A 281 8.85 14.40 -7.14
N ALA A 282 9.77 14.67 -8.08
CA ALA A 282 9.42 15.04 -9.45
C ALA A 282 8.56 13.98 -10.13
N ARG A 283 8.89 12.70 -9.91
CA ARG A 283 8.08 11.58 -10.38
C ARG A 283 6.69 11.53 -9.74
N GLN A 284 6.55 11.77 -8.43
CA GLN A 284 5.23 11.88 -7.80
C GLN A 284 4.40 13.04 -8.40
N VAL A 285 5.02 14.20 -8.60
CA VAL A 285 4.37 15.37 -9.22
C VAL A 285 3.90 15.03 -10.63
N SER A 286 4.77 14.43 -11.45
CA SER A 286 4.41 13.97 -12.80
C SER A 286 3.24 13.01 -12.79
N VAL A 287 3.26 11.96 -11.97
CA VAL A 287 2.14 11.01 -11.87
C VAL A 287 0.85 11.73 -11.48
N LYS A 288 0.90 12.61 -10.46
CA LYS A 288 -0.30 13.33 -10.01
C LYS A 288 -0.84 14.26 -11.09
N ALA A 289 0.01 15.00 -11.79
CA ALA A 289 -0.39 15.85 -12.90
C ALA A 289 -0.98 15.04 -14.06
N THR A 290 -0.30 13.98 -14.51
CA THR A 290 -0.71 13.12 -15.62
C THR A 290 -2.11 12.52 -15.41
N TYR A 291 -2.41 12.07 -14.18
CA TYR A 291 -3.67 11.43 -13.84
C TYR A 291 -4.69 12.36 -13.17
N GLY A 292 -4.47 13.69 -13.18
CA GLY A 292 -5.40 14.66 -12.60
C GLY A 292 -5.67 14.46 -11.09
N LEU A 293 -4.70 13.91 -10.37
CA LEU A 293 -4.75 13.74 -8.92
C LEU A 293 -4.40 15.05 -8.21
N TRP A 294 -4.91 15.25 -7.00
CA TRP A 294 -4.52 16.38 -6.16
C TRP A 294 -3.47 15.99 -5.12
N VAL A 295 -2.94 17.00 -4.44
CA VAL A 295 -2.08 16.85 -3.26
C VAL A 295 -2.78 17.44 -2.04
N THR A 296 -2.40 16.96 -0.86
CA THR A 296 -2.76 17.66 0.39
C THR A 296 -1.87 18.87 0.61
N GLN A 297 -2.28 19.81 1.47
CA GLN A 297 -1.43 20.96 1.81
C GLN A 297 -0.07 20.51 2.37
N ALA A 298 -0.09 19.55 3.31
CA ALA A 298 1.14 19.03 3.90
C ALA A 298 2.06 18.37 2.86
N GLU A 299 1.48 17.61 1.93
CA GLU A 299 2.20 16.99 0.82
C GLU A 299 2.79 18.04 -0.13
N HIS A 300 1.98 19.03 -0.54
CA HIS A 300 2.43 20.13 -1.40
C HIS A 300 3.62 20.89 -0.77
N ASP A 301 3.54 21.23 0.51
CA ASP A 301 4.60 21.93 1.23
C ASP A 301 5.87 21.07 1.33
N ALA A 302 5.72 19.76 1.56
CA ALA A 302 6.84 18.84 1.60
C ALA A 302 7.51 18.67 0.23
N MET A 303 6.72 18.53 -0.84
CA MET A 303 7.23 18.49 -2.21
C MET A 303 7.96 19.79 -2.57
N THR A 304 7.38 20.94 -2.22
CA THR A 304 7.98 22.27 -2.42
C THR A 304 9.34 22.40 -1.72
N ARG A 305 9.45 21.94 -0.46
CA ARG A 305 10.73 21.96 0.28
C ARG A 305 11.80 21.10 -0.39
N VAL A 306 11.44 19.90 -0.87
CA VAL A 306 12.40 19.02 -1.56
C VAL A 306 12.83 19.63 -2.88
N LEU A 307 11.87 19.99 -3.74
CA LEU A 307 12.15 20.55 -5.06
C LEU A 307 12.81 21.93 -5.01
N GLY A 308 12.59 22.71 -3.95
CA GLY A 308 13.29 23.97 -3.71
C GLY A 308 14.81 23.81 -3.54
N SER A 309 15.29 22.61 -3.20
CA SER A 309 16.73 22.30 -3.17
C SER A 309 17.30 21.87 -4.53
N CYS A 310 16.45 21.70 -5.55
CA CYS A 310 16.78 21.22 -6.89
C CYS A 310 15.82 21.82 -7.93
N THR A 311 15.82 23.15 -8.05
CA THR A 311 14.85 23.90 -8.87
C THR A 311 14.93 23.61 -10.37
N GLY A 312 16.03 23.01 -10.85
CA GLY A 312 16.19 22.57 -12.24
C GLY A 312 15.72 21.14 -12.52
N GLU A 313 15.17 20.43 -11.53
CA GLU A 313 14.63 19.08 -11.73
C GLU A 313 13.42 19.14 -12.67
N MET A 314 13.51 18.44 -13.80
CA MET A 314 12.45 18.39 -14.81
C MET A 314 11.35 17.42 -14.41
N ALA A 315 10.11 17.73 -14.81
CA ALA A 315 9.03 16.76 -14.75
C ALA A 315 9.27 15.62 -15.77
N LEU A 316 8.79 14.43 -15.43
CA LEU A 316 8.80 13.25 -16.29
C LEU A 316 7.52 13.20 -17.14
N THR A 317 7.65 12.71 -18.36
CA THR A 317 6.56 12.43 -19.30
C THR A 317 6.18 10.94 -19.21
N SER A 318 4.87 10.66 -19.17
CA SER A 318 4.36 9.29 -19.34
C SER A 318 4.23 8.95 -20.83
N SER A 319 4.73 7.78 -21.24
CA SER A 319 4.47 7.23 -22.57
C SER A 319 3.21 6.35 -22.63
N PHE A 320 2.57 6.11 -21.47
CA PHE A 320 1.50 5.12 -21.28
C PHE A 320 0.12 5.73 -21.09
N THR A 321 0.05 7.05 -20.90
CA THR A 321 -1.22 7.73 -20.73
C THR A 321 -1.88 7.88 -22.10
N PRO A 322 -3.08 7.33 -22.33
CA PRO A 322 -3.82 7.59 -23.55
C PRO A 322 -3.96 9.10 -23.70
N ALA A 323 -3.66 9.62 -24.90
CA ALA A 323 -3.99 11.00 -25.22
C ALA A 323 -5.44 11.27 -24.78
N PRO A 324 -5.74 12.42 -24.14
CA PRO A 324 -7.11 12.73 -23.76
C PRO A 324 -7.99 12.47 -24.97
N ALA A 325 -8.95 11.55 -24.83
CA ALA A 325 -9.91 11.30 -25.89
C ALA A 325 -10.41 12.69 -26.32
N PRO A 326 -10.40 13.02 -27.62
CA PRO A 326 -10.91 14.31 -28.05
C PRO A 326 -12.25 14.47 -27.38
N VAL A 327 -12.43 15.58 -26.66
CA VAL A 327 -13.74 15.93 -26.13
C VAL A 327 -14.63 15.89 -27.35
N VAL A 328 -15.41 14.83 -27.50
CA VAL A 328 -16.51 14.82 -28.44
C VAL A 328 -17.44 15.82 -27.78
N VAL A 329 -17.25 17.10 -28.12
CA VAL A 329 -18.27 18.10 -27.94
C VAL A 329 -19.44 17.45 -28.64
N ALA A 330 -20.40 16.96 -27.85
CA ALA A 330 -21.64 16.46 -28.41
C ALA A 330 -22.07 17.53 -29.42
N PRO A 331 -22.32 17.17 -30.69
CA PRO A 331 -22.80 18.13 -31.67
C PRO A 331 -23.88 18.96 -30.97
N PRO A 332 -23.87 20.31 -31.09
CA PRO A 332 -24.88 21.13 -30.46
C PRO A 332 -26.21 20.46 -30.74
N ALA A 333 -26.95 20.14 -29.66
CA ALA A 333 -28.21 19.42 -29.77
C ALA A 333 -28.98 20.06 -30.94
N PRO A 334 -29.45 19.28 -31.92
CA PRO A 334 -30.14 19.85 -33.08
C PRO A 334 -31.17 20.83 -32.54
N ALA A 335 -31.14 22.05 -33.07
CA ALA A 335 -32.07 23.10 -32.68
C ALA A 335 -33.46 22.45 -32.57
N PRO A 336 -34.19 22.66 -31.44
CA PRO A 336 -35.48 22.03 -31.26
C PRO A 336 -36.27 22.25 -32.55
N ALA A 337 -36.74 21.15 -33.14
CA ALA A 337 -37.57 21.22 -34.34
C ALA A 337 -38.65 22.29 -34.07
N PRO A 338 -39.00 23.15 -35.05
CA PRO A 338 -40.05 24.12 -34.86
C PRO A 338 -41.24 23.39 -34.28
N VAL A 339 -41.63 23.79 -33.08
CA VAL A 339 -42.77 23.22 -32.38
C VAL A 339 -43.94 23.44 -33.33
N VAL A 340 -44.35 22.38 -34.03
CA VAL A 340 -45.66 22.35 -34.64
C VAL A 340 -46.59 22.55 -33.47
N VAL A 341 -47.21 23.72 -33.42
CA VAL A 341 -48.23 24.04 -32.42
C VAL A 341 -49.32 22.98 -32.63
N ALA A 342 -49.26 21.94 -31.82
CA ALA A 342 -50.37 21.02 -31.66
C ALA A 342 -51.57 21.88 -31.24
N PRO A 343 -52.74 21.71 -31.86
CA PRO A 343 -53.93 22.43 -31.42
C PRO A 343 -54.14 22.18 -29.93
N GLU A 344 -54.48 23.26 -29.24
CA GLU A 344 -54.69 23.34 -27.80
C GLU A 344 -55.48 22.11 -27.30
N PRO A 345 -54.95 21.32 -26.36
CA PRO A 345 -55.70 20.22 -25.77
C PRO A 345 -56.93 20.81 -25.07
N VAL A 346 -58.12 20.36 -25.48
CA VAL A 346 -59.37 20.59 -24.74
C VAL A 346 -59.12 20.15 -23.29
N GLN A 347 -59.34 21.06 -22.34
CA GLN A 347 -59.19 20.79 -20.91
C GLN A 347 -59.98 19.54 -20.51
N ALA A 348 -59.27 18.51 -20.04
CA ALA A 348 -59.88 17.40 -19.34
C ALA A 348 -60.40 17.86 -17.97
N PRO A 349 -61.49 17.29 -17.42
CA PRO A 349 -61.98 17.62 -16.09
C PRO A 349 -60.91 17.37 -15.01
N ALA A 350 -60.90 18.22 -13.98
CA ALA A 350 -59.94 18.18 -12.89
C ALA A 350 -59.79 16.77 -12.26
N PRO A 351 -58.56 16.31 -11.98
CA PRO A 351 -58.33 15.07 -11.24
C PRO A 351 -58.82 15.20 -9.79
N ALA A 352 -59.45 14.13 -9.29
CA ALA A 352 -59.83 14.00 -7.88
C ALA A 352 -58.58 14.05 -6.96
N PRO A 353 -58.69 14.54 -5.71
CA PRO A 353 -57.55 14.66 -4.78
C PRO A 353 -56.86 13.32 -4.53
N ALA A 354 -55.53 13.33 -4.53
CA ALA A 354 -54.70 12.17 -4.23
C ALA A 354 -54.78 11.76 -2.73
N PRO A 355 -54.68 10.46 -2.40
CA PRO A 355 -54.75 9.96 -1.01
C PRO A 355 -53.56 10.41 -0.15
N ALA A 356 -53.81 10.59 1.15
CA ALA A 356 -52.85 11.03 2.15
C ALA A 356 -51.72 10.00 2.42
N PRO A 357 -50.55 10.45 2.95
CA PRO A 357 -49.39 9.60 3.23
C PRO A 357 -49.65 8.48 4.26
N ALA A 358 -48.96 7.35 4.10
CA ALA A 358 -49.04 6.19 4.98
C ALA A 358 -48.56 6.50 6.42
N PRO A 359 -49.25 6.00 7.48
CA PRO A 359 -48.88 6.25 8.87
C PRO A 359 -47.58 5.56 9.32
N ALA A 360 -46.92 6.18 10.29
CA ALA A 360 -45.80 5.65 11.09
C ALA A 360 -46.15 4.31 11.78
N PRO A 361 -45.15 3.47 12.15
CA PRO A 361 -45.37 2.15 12.73
C PRO A 361 -46.25 2.19 13.99
N ALA A 362 -47.22 1.28 14.04
CA ALA A 362 -48.21 1.18 15.12
C ALA A 362 -47.54 0.88 16.46
N THR A 363 -47.69 1.80 17.41
CA THR A 363 -47.66 1.50 18.84
C THR A 363 -48.85 0.59 19.16
N ASP A 364 -48.66 -0.45 19.96
CA ASP A 364 -49.69 -1.43 20.30
C ASP A 364 -50.94 -0.78 20.92
N PHE A 365 -51.95 -0.51 20.09
CA PHE A 365 -53.28 -0.11 20.54
C PHE A 365 -54.08 -1.38 20.83
N TYR A 366 -54.36 -1.65 22.10
CA TYR A 366 -55.22 -2.75 22.53
C TYR A 366 -56.50 -2.19 23.16
N TYR A 367 -57.66 -2.57 22.63
CA TYR A 367 -58.95 -2.36 23.29
C TYR A 367 -59.37 -3.64 24.00
N GLU A 368 -59.85 -3.50 25.24
CA GLU A 368 -60.33 -4.65 26.01
C GLU A 368 -61.67 -5.17 25.45
N ASN A 369 -62.62 -4.26 25.18
CA ASN A 369 -63.99 -4.54 24.75
C ASN A 369 -64.57 -3.38 23.91
N CYS A 370 -65.78 -3.55 23.39
CA CYS A 370 -66.46 -2.53 22.58
C CYS A 370 -66.78 -1.23 23.31
N ASP A 371 -66.92 -1.24 24.64
CA ASP A 371 -67.15 -0.02 25.40
C ASP A 371 -65.89 0.86 25.41
N ALA A 372 -64.70 0.26 25.51
CA ALA A 372 -63.44 0.97 25.35
C ALA A 372 -63.27 1.55 23.94
N VAL A 373 -63.70 0.83 22.90
CA VAL A 373 -63.69 1.31 21.51
C VAL A 373 -64.62 2.51 21.34
N ARG A 374 -65.85 2.46 21.87
CA ARG A 374 -66.80 3.57 21.83
C ARG A 374 -66.33 4.77 22.65
N ALA A 375 -65.78 4.54 23.84
CA ALA A 375 -65.26 5.61 24.71
C ALA A 375 -64.07 6.34 24.08
N ALA A 376 -63.25 5.64 23.29
CA ALA A 376 -62.17 6.24 22.51
C ALA A 376 -62.67 6.98 21.24
N GLY A 377 -63.98 6.95 20.95
CA GLY A 377 -64.56 7.51 19.73
C GLY A 377 -64.21 6.73 18.47
N ALA A 378 -63.76 5.48 18.61
CA ALA A 378 -63.26 4.65 17.51
C ALA A 378 -64.31 3.66 16.98
N ALA A 379 -65.55 3.70 17.46
CA ALA A 379 -66.63 2.84 17.01
C ALA A 379 -67.47 3.53 15.90
N PRO A 380 -67.89 2.79 14.86
CA PRO A 380 -67.57 1.40 14.57
C PRO A 380 -66.10 1.21 14.13
N ILE A 381 -65.46 0.11 14.56
CA ILE A 381 -64.05 -0.18 14.26
C ILE A 381 -63.93 -1.23 13.14
N SER A 382 -63.30 -0.87 12.01
CA SER A 382 -63.21 -1.78 10.86
C SER A 382 -62.01 -2.73 10.92
N ALA A 383 -62.16 -3.93 10.36
CA ALA A 383 -61.10 -4.91 10.19
C ALA A 383 -59.90 -4.30 9.44
N GLY A 384 -58.70 -4.44 10.03
CA GLY A 384 -57.47 -3.81 9.54
C GLY A 384 -57.13 -2.46 10.18
N SER A 385 -58.02 -1.88 10.99
CA SER A 385 -57.73 -0.68 11.79
C SER A 385 -56.84 -1.04 13.00
N PRO A 386 -55.93 -0.14 13.43
CA PRO A 386 -55.14 -0.35 14.64
C PRO A 386 -56.04 -0.64 15.87
N GLY A 387 -55.78 -1.76 16.55
CA GLY A 387 -56.53 -2.22 17.71
C GLY A 387 -57.81 -3.01 17.42
N PHE A 388 -58.18 -3.24 16.16
CA PHE A 388 -59.25 -4.16 15.81
C PHE A 388 -58.92 -5.59 16.26
N GLN A 389 -59.89 -6.29 16.86
CA GLN A 389 -59.82 -7.72 17.15
C GLN A 389 -61.07 -8.41 16.60
N PRO A 390 -60.96 -9.63 16.02
CA PRO A 390 -62.11 -10.36 15.47
C PRO A 390 -63.26 -10.59 16.46
N LYS A 391 -63.00 -10.49 17.77
CA LYS A 391 -64.01 -10.61 18.82
C LYS A 391 -65.02 -9.44 18.84
N PHE A 392 -64.68 -8.31 18.21
CA PHE A 392 -65.55 -7.13 18.13
C PHE A 392 -66.58 -7.21 17.02
N ASP A 393 -66.30 -8.02 16.00
CA ASP A 393 -67.12 -8.22 14.81
C ASP A 393 -67.92 -9.53 14.98
N ARG A 394 -69.13 -9.39 15.54
CA ARG A 394 -69.96 -10.52 15.95
C ARG A 394 -70.59 -11.24 14.75
N ASP A 395 -70.96 -10.49 13.72
CA ASP A 395 -71.64 -10.97 12.51
C ASP A 395 -70.67 -11.20 11.34
N LYS A 396 -69.39 -10.84 11.51
CA LYS A 396 -68.26 -11.13 10.61
C LYS A 396 -68.34 -10.40 9.28
N ASP A 397 -68.87 -9.19 9.28
CA ASP A 397 -68.99 -8.36 8.09
C ASP A 397 -67.75 -7.46 7.87
N GLY A 398 -66.80 -7.48 8.81
CA GLY A 398 -65.60 -6.66 8.81
C GLY A 398 -65.72 -5.38 9.63
N ILE A 399 -66.83 -5.15 10.35
CA ILE A 399 -67.08 -3.98 11.18
C ILE A 399 -67.40 -4.41 12.61
N GLY A 400 -66.53 -4.05 13.55
CA GLY A 400 -66.69 -4.37 14.97
C GLY A 400 -67.38 -3.25 15.75
N CYS A 401 -68.11 -3.63 16.80
CA CYS A 401 -68.77 -2.72 17.74
C CYS A 401 -69.73 -1.72 17.08
N ASP A 402 -70.37 -2.13 15.99
CA ASP A 402 -71.40 -1.40 15.24
C ASP A 402 -72.76 -1.34 15.96
N THR A 403 -72.95 -2.24 16.94
CA THR A 403 -74.16 -2.39 17.76
C THR A 403 -73.95 -2.18 19.26
#